data_AF-A0A2A6RPW0-F1
#
_entry.id   AF-A0A2A6RPW0-F1
#
_cell.length_a   1.000
_cell.length_b   1.000
_cell.length_c   1.000
_cell.angle_alpha   90.00
_cell.angle_beta   90.00
_cell.angle_gamma   90.00
#
_symmetry.space_group_name_H-M   'P 1'
#
loop_
_entity.id
_entity.type
_entity.pdbx_description
1 polymer ?
#
loop_
_entity_poly.entity_id
_entity_poly.type
_entity_poly.pdbx_seq_one_letter_code
_entity_poly.pdbx_strand_id
1 'polypeptide(L)' 'MWTGLPDLNALLLPVLTWATAAVATIAAIILVWSIYENWTQNPDRFSWFSALFKALGVGLVAVVASLI' A
#
# COMPACT_ATOMS: atom_id res chain seq x y z
N MET A 1 -20.57 -28.05 27.76
CA MET A 1 -19.33 -27.26 27.63
C MET A 1 -19.12 -27.01 26.15
N TRP A 2 -19.37 -25.79 25.67
CA TRP A 2 -19.27 -25.44 24.25
C TRP A 2 -17.84 -24.96 23.98
N THR A 3 -16.90 -25.91 23.83
CA THR A 3 -15.46 -25.66 23.66
C THR A 3 -15.04 -25.62 22.18
N GLY A 4 -15.87 -25.04 21.32
CA GLY A 4 -15.71 -25.21 19.87
C GLY A 4 -16.20 -24.03 19.03
N LEU A 5 -16.16 -22.81 19.56
CA LEU A 5 -16.26 -21.64 18.68
C LEU A 5 -14.91 -21.50 17.97
N PRO A 6 -14.87 -21.52 16.62
CA PRO A 6 -13.63 -21.34 15.89
C PRO A 6 -13.00 -20.02 16.30
N ASP A 7 -11.67 -20.03 16.48
CA ASP A 7 -10.91 -18.83 16.83
C ASP A 7 -11.18 -17.76 15.77
N LEU A 8 -11.94 -16.73 16.16
CA LEU A 8 -12.33 -15.64 15.28
C LEU A 8 -11.09 -14.96 14.70
N ASN A 9 -9.99 -14.95 15.45
CA ASN A 9 -8.72 -14.41 15.01
C ASN A 9 -8.14 -15.22 13.84
N ALA A 10 -8.22 -16.54 13.90
CA ALA A 10 -7.79 -17.44 12.81
C ALA A 10 -8.63 -17.27 11.53
N LEU A 11 -9.88 -16.84 11.65
CA LEU A 11 -10.76 -16.54 10.51
C LEU A 11 -10.54 -15.11 9.95
N LEU A 12 -10.25 -14.13 10.81
CA LEU A 12 -10.13 -12.73 10.42
C LEU A 12 -8.72 -12.34 9.93
N LEU A 13 -7.67 -12.96 10.47
CA LEU A 13 -6.28 -12.67 10.08
C LEU A 13 -6.05 -12.79 8.56
N PRO A 14 -6.47 -13.88 7.89
CA PRO A 14 -6.24 -14.04 6.45
C PRO A 14 -6.94 -12.96 5.63
N VAL A 15 -8.15 -12.57 6.04
CA VAL A 15 -8.95 -11.53 5.38
C VAL A 15 -8.29 -10.17 5.55
N LEU A 16 -7.82 -9.84 6.76
CA LEU A 16 -7.07 -8.62 7.04
C LEU A 16 -5.76 -8.58 6.23
N THR A 17 -5.04 -9.69 6.16
CA THR A 17 -3.79 -9.79 5.38
C THR A 17 -4.04 -9.57 3.88
N TRP A 18 -5.15 -10.12 3.36
CA TRP A 18 -5.56 -9.89 1.97
C TRP A 18 -5.94 -8.43 1.73
N ALA A 19 -6.69 -7.83 2.66
CA ALA A 19 -7.11 -6.44 2.56
C ALA A 19 -5.90 -5.49 2.59
N THR A 20 -4.94 -5.68 3.49
CA THR A 20 -3.74 -4.86 3.57
C THR A 20 -2.86 -5.02 2.33
N ALA A 21 -2.70 -6.25 1.82
CA ALA A 21 -1.96 -6.51 0.58
C ALA A 21 -2.62 -5.86 -0.65
N ALA A 22 -3.96 -5.93 -0.75
CA ALA A 22 -4.71 -5.29 -1.84
C ALA A 22 -4.59 -3.77 -1.79
N VAL A 23 -4.73 -3.18 -0.59
CA VAL A 23 -4.58 -1.73 -0.39
C VAL A 23 -3.16 -1.27 -0.73
N ALA A 24 -2.13 -2.01 -0.29
CA ALA A 24 -0.74 -1.70 -0.64
C ALA A 24 -0.51 -1.75 -2.17
N THR A 25 -1.09 -2.74 -2.83
CA THR A 25 -1.01 -2.89 -4.29
C THR A 25 -1.66 -1.71 -5.02
N ILE A 26 -2.88 -1.32 -4.60
CA ILE A 26 -3.59 -0.17 -5.17
C ILE A 26 -2.79 1.12 -4.95
N ALA A 27 -2.25 1.33 -3.76
CA ALA A 27 -1.41 2.49 -3.45
C ALA A 27 -0.17 2.55 -4.35
N ALA A 28 0.48 1.42 -4.61
CA ALA A 28 1.61 1.34 -5.54
C ALA A 28 1.20 1.70 -6.98
N ILE A 29 0.06 1.20 -7.46
CA ILE A 29 -0.46 1.53 -8.80
C ILE A 29 -0.76 3.03 -8.92
N ILE A 30 -1.42 3.62 -7.92
CA ILE A 30 -1.72 5.06 -7.88
C ILE A 30 -0.43 5.89 -7.89
N LEU A 31 0.59 5.47 -7.13
CA LEU A 31 1.87 6.15 -7.12
C LEU A 31 2.53 6.14 -8.51
N VAL A 32 2.60 4.97 -9.16
CA VAL A 32 3.17 4.83 -10.51
C VAL A 32 2.41 5.71 -11.50
N TRP A 33 1.07 5.68 -11.45
CA TRP A 33 0.23 6.53 -12.29
C TRP A 33 0.50 8.02 -12.05
N SER A 34 0.56 8.46 -10.79
CA SER A 34 0.81 9.86 -10.46
C SER A 34 2.19 10.35 -10.92
N ILE A 35 3.21 9.49 -10.88
CA ILE A 35 4.55 9.78 -11.41
C ILE A 35 4.50 9.91 -12.93
N TYR A 36 3.85 8.95 -13.61
CA TYR A 36 3.68 8.96 -15.06
C TYR A 36 2.90 10.19 -15.55
N GLU A 37 1.79 10.52 -14.90
CA GLU A 37 0.96 11.68 -15.24
C GLU A 37 1.75 12.99 -15.06
N ASN A 38 2.51 13.15 -13.97
CA ASN A 38 3.35 14.33 -13.77
C ASN A 38 4.45 14.44 -14.84
N TRP A 39 5.08 13.33 -15.20
CA TRP A 39 6.12 13.31 -16.22
C TRP A 39 5.58 13.68 -17.60
N THR A 40 4.38 13.22 -17.94
CA THR A 40 3.76 13.46 -19.25
C THR A 40 3.11 14.85 -19.36
N GLN A 41 2.44 15.34 -18.32
CA GLN A 41 1.77 16.64 -18.36
C GLN A 41 2.71 17.83 -18.09
N ASN A 42 3.76 17.64 -17.30
CA ASN A 42 4.68 18.72 -16.91
C ASN A 42 6.16 18.26 -16.93
N PRO A 43 6.70 17.85 -18.09
CA PRO A 43 8.04 17.27 -18.19
C PRO A 43 9.14 18.23 -17.69
N ASP A 44 9.01 19.53 -17.94
CA ASP A 44 10.01 20.54 -17.55
C ASP A 44 10.08 20.77 -16.03
N ARG A 45 9.02 20.42 -15.30
CA ARG A 45 8.94 20.53 -13.83
C ARG A 45 9.10 19.18 -13.14
N PHE A 46 9.25 18.11 -13.91
CA PHE A 46 9.34 16.77 -13.37
C PHE A 46 10.71 16.55 -12.72
N SER A 47 10.69 16.21 -11.44
CA SER A 47 11.90 15.91 -10.66
C SER A 47 11.93 14.44 -10.26
N TRP A 48 12.93 13.70 -10.75
CA TRP A 48 13.18 12.31 -10.38
C TRP A 48 13.43 12.14 -8.87
N PHE A 49 14.06 13.13 -8.22
CA PHE A 49 14.23 13.12 -6.77
C PHE A 49 12.88 13.25 -6.04
N SER A 50 11.98 14.11 -6.51
CA SER A 50 10.63 14.21 -5.94
C SER A 50 9.84 12.90 -6.10
N ALA A 51 9.94 12.25 -7.28
CA ALA A 51 9.33 10.95 -7.52
C ALA A 51 9.88 9.86 -6.57
N LEU A 52 11.20 9.84 -6.33
CA LEU A 52 11.83 8.95 -5.35
C LEU A 52 11.31 9.21 -3.93
N PHE A 53 11.20 10.45 -3.48
CA PHE A 53 10.66 10.76 -2.15
C PHE A 53 9.19 10.34 -2.00
N LYS A 54 8.37 10.50 -3.04
CA LYS A 54 7.00 9.99 -3.05
C LYS A 54 6.97 8.47 -2.94
N ALA A 55 7.82 7.77 -3.69
CA ALA A 55 7.93 6.31 -3.64
C ALA A 55 8.39 5.82 -2.25
N LEU A 56 9.38 6.49 -1.65
CA LEU A 56 9.84 6.21 -0.29
C LEU A 56 8.75 6.47 0.75
N GLY A 57 7.95 7.54 0.60
CA GLY A 57 6.81 7.82 1.47
C GLY A 57 5.75 6.74 1.43
N VAL A 58 5.34 6.28 0.23
CA VAL A 58 4.38 5.17 0.09
C VAL A 58 4.99 3.85 0.59
N GLY A 59 6.27 3.60 0.33
CA GLY A 59 6.99 2.45 0.87
C GLY A 59 7.03 2.43 2.39
N LEU A 60 7.28 3.58 3.04
CA LEU A 60 7.25 3.70 4.50
C LEU A 60 5.85 3.43 5.06
N VAL A 61 4.79 3.98 4.43
CA VAL A 61 3.40 3.71 4.84
C VAL A 61 3.05 2.23 4.71
N ALA A 62 3.49 1.57 3.64
CA ALA A 62 3.30 0.13 3.45
C ALA A 62 4.04 -0.69 4.52
N VAL A 63 5.27 -0.32 4.88
CA VAL A 63 6.01 -0.97 5.97
C VAL A 63 5.30 -0.78 7.31
N VAL A 64 4.86 0.43 7.64
CA VAL A 64 4.12 0.70 8.88
C VAL A 64 2.81 -0.09 8.92
N ALA A 65 2.07 -0.16 7.81
CA ALA A 65 0.84 -0.95 7.72
C ALA A 65 1.08 -2.47 7.85
N SER A 66 2.28 -2.96 7.53
CA SER A 66 2.66 -4.37 7.70
C SER A 66 3.13 -4.74 9.12
N LEU A 67 3.40 -3.75 9.97
CA LEU A 67 3.82 -3.93 11.36
C LEU A 67 2.64 -3.94 12.36
N ILE A 68 1.42 -3.71 11.88
CA ILE A 68 0.16 -3.72 12.62
C ILE A 68 -0.57 -5.03 12.34
#